data_AF-A0A433P763-F1
#
_entry.id   AF-A0A433P763-F1
#
_cell.length_a   1.000
_cell.length_b   1.000
_cell.length_c   1.000
_cell.angle_alpha   90.00
_cell.angle_beta   90.00
_cell.angle_gamma   90.00
#
_symmetry.space_group_name_H-M   'P 1'
#
loop_
_entity.id
_entity.type
_entity.pdbx_description
1 polymer ?
#
loop_
_entity_poly.entity_id
_entity_poly.type
_entity_poly.pdbx_seq_one_letter_code
_entity_poly.pdbx_strand_id
1 'polypeptide(L)'
;MVATKPKGWSVREKLLIVHFAEQTSNHRAAQKFNIQTKQVQDYRNKKAQFMLVRPWQKRLGSSRPAKWPLLEEKLVQYVQAQCAQGHAVPTILLTLQAAKFAKLPEL
;
A
#
# COMPACT_ATOMS: atom_id res chain seq x y z
N MET A 1 19.25 7.96 24.10
CA MET A 1 19.10 7.11 22.90
C MET A 1 17.99 7.71 22.04
N VAL A 2 18.31 8.25 20.86
CA VAL A 2 17.31 8.86 19.97
C VAL A 2 16.49 7.73 19.34
N ALA A 3 15.19 7.67 19.63
CA ALA A 3 14.29 6.70 19.01
C ALA A 3 14.15 7.00 17.52
N THR A 4 14.99 6.39 16.69
CA THR A 4 14.87 6.47 15.24
C THR A 4 13.60 5.76 14.81
N LYS A 5 12.68 6.48 14.17
CA LYS A 5 11.46 5.89 13.59
C LYS A 5 11.87 4.72 12.67
N PRO A 6 11.28 3.53 12.82
CA PRO A 6 11.64 2.40 11.96
C PRO A 6 11.36 2.75 10.49
N LYS A 7 12.35 2.49 9.63
CA LYS A 7 12.23 2.72 8.20
C LYS A 7 11.04 1.93 7.64
N GLY A 8 10.08 2.63 7.04
CA GLY A 8 8.94 1.99 6.38
C GLY A 8 9.33 1.49 5.00
N TRP A 9 9.50 0.17 4.86
CA TRP A 9 9.80 -0.50 3.58
C TRP A 9 8.58 -0.53 2.65
N SER A 10 8.80 -0.18 1.38
CA SER A 10 7.85 -0.36 0.28
C SER A 10 7.68 -1.83 -0.11
N VAL A 11 6.58 -2.18 -0.78
CA VAL A 11 6.33 -3.52 -1.33
C VAL A 11 7.46 -3.95 -2.26
N ARG A 12 7.95 -3.04 -3.12
CA ARG A 12 9.10 -3.30 -4.00
C ARG A 12 10.35 -3.70 -3.21
N GLU A 13 10.71 -2.94 -2.18
CA GLU A 13 11.87 -3.24 -1.36
C GLU A 13 11.68 -4.55 -0.59
N LYS A 14 10.48 -4.83 -0.07
CA LYS A 14 10.17 -6.10 0.60
C LYS A 14 10.32 -7.29 -0.35
N LEU A 15 9.87 -7.18 -1.59
CA LEU A 15 10.07 -8.22 -2.61
C LEU A 15 11.55 -8.42 -2.92
N LEU A 16 12.35 -7.36 -2.99
CA LEU A 16 13.80 -7.46 -3.17
C LEU A 16 14.46 -8.19 -1.99
N ILE A 17 14.07 -7.87 -0.75
CA ILE A 17 14.55 -8.54 0.46
C ILE A 17 14.18 -10.03 0.43
N VAL A 18 12.95 -10.36 0.06
CA VAL A 18 12.48 -11.74 -0.08
C VAL A 18 13.28 -12.49 -1.13
N HIS A 19 13.49 -11.90 -2.31
CA HIS A 19 14.29 -12.51 -3.37
C HIS A 19 15.72 -12.80 -2.92
N PHE A 20 16.36 -11.86 -2.21
CA PHE A 20 17.70 -12.05 -1.68
C PHE A 20 17.75 -13.15 -0.61
N ALA A 21 16.73 -13.23 0.25
CA ALA A 21 16.62 -14.28 1.26
C ALA A 21 16.40 -15.67 0.66
N GLU A 22 15.70 -15.78 -0.47
CA GLU A 22 15.49 -17.03 -1.22
C GLU A 22 16.79 -17.54 -1.87
N GLN A 23 17.67 -16.63 -2.32
CA GLN A 23 18.97 -16.99 -2.91
C GLN A 23 20.05 -17.29 -1.86
N THR A 24 19.91 -16.76 -0.65
CA THR A 24 20.93 -16.87 0.40
C THR A 24 20.36 -17.52 1.66
N SER A 25 19.97 -16.71 2.64
CA SER A 25 19.26 -17.14 3.84
C SER A 25 18.59 -15.95 4.51
N ASN A 26 17.60 -16.22 5.37
CA ASN A 26 16.93 -15.17 6.14
C ASN A 26 17.92 -14.38 7.02
N HIS A 27 18.95 -15.03 7.55
CA HIS A 27 19.96 -14.40 8.39
C HIS A 27 20.85 -13.44 7.59
N ARG A 28 21.34 -13.86 6.42
CA ARG A 28 22.13 -12.98 5.54
C ARG A 28 21.32 -11.79 5.05
N ALA A 29 20.04 -11.99 4.74
CA ALA A 29 19.14 -10.89 4.40
C ALA A 29 18.95 -9.91 5.57
N ALA A 30 18.69 -10.43 6.77
CA ALA A 30 18.55 -9.62 7.97
C ALA A 30 19.78 -8.74 8.23
N GLN A 31 20.99 -9.30 8.12
CA GLN A 31 22.24 -8.56 8.24
C GLN A 31 22.41 -7.50 7.15
N LYS A 32 22.19 -7.87 5.88
CA LYS A 32 22.38 -6.96 4.73
C LYS A 32 21.44 -5.75 4.76
N PHE A 33 20.19 -5.97 5.15
CA PHE A 33 19.16 -4.93 5.15
C PHE A 33 18.94 -4.30 6.53
N ASN A 34 19.69 -4.70 7.55
CA ASN A 34 19.57 -4.27 8.94
C ASN A 34 18.12 -4.37 9.46
N ILE A 35 17.52 -5.55 9.29
CA ILE A 35 16.16 -5.89 9.73
C ILE A 35 16.18 -7.16 10.57
N GLN A 36 15.12 -7.40 11.33
CA GLN A 36 15.03 -8.63 12.12
C GLN A 36 14.75 -9.83 11.23
N THR A 37 15.32 -10.99 11.56
CA THR A 37 15.06 -12.26 10.85
C THR A 37 13.57 -12.61 10.81
N LYS A 38 12.84 -12.32 11.91
CA LYS A 38 11.38 -12.47 11.98
C LYS A 38 10.66 -11.63 10.91
N GLN A 39 11.11 -10.39 10.67
CA GLN A 39 10.53 -9.54 9.63
C GLN A 39 10.75 -10.12 8.23
N VAL A 40 11.92 -10.70 7.97
CA VAL A 40 12.20 -11.39 6.69
C VAL A 40 11.26 -12.58 6.51
N GLN A 41 11.06 -13.37 7.57
CA GLN A 41 10.12 -14.51 7.54
C GLN A 41 8.69 -14.05 7.29
N ASP A 42 8.23 -13.00 7.98
CA ASP A 42 6.90 -12.42 7.74
C ASP A 42 6.75 -11.92 6.30
N TYR A 43 7.80 -11.35 5.71
CA TYR A 43 7.78 -10.91 4.33
C TYR A 43 7.68 -12.07 3.36
N ARG A 44 8.39 -13.18 3.62
CA ARG A 44 8.28 -14.40 2.81
C ARG A 44 6.87 -14.99 2.86
N ASN A 45 6.26 -15.06 4.05
CA ASN A 45 4.89 -15.54 4.22
C ASN A 45 3.87 -14.68 3.47
N LYS A 46 4.13 -13.37 3.36
CA LYS A 46 3.27 -12.41 2.65
C LYS A 46 3.66 -12.19 1.18
N LYS A 47 4.59 -12.98 0.62
CA LYS A 47 5.07 -12.83 -0.77
C LYS A 47 3.93 -12.78 -1.78
N ALA A 48 2.99 -13.71 -1.70
CA ALA A 48 1.83 -13.75 -2.60
C ALA A 48 1.00 -12.45 -2.54
N GLN A 49 0.78 -11.91 -1.34
CA GLN A 49 0.05 -10.65 -1.16
C GLN A 49 0.82 -9.46 -1.73
N PHE A 50 2.15 -9.44 -1.58
CA PHE A 50 3.00 -8.38 -2.14
C PHE A 50 2.95 -8.33 -3.67
N MET A 51 2.82 -9.48 -4.35
CA MET A 51 2.74 -9.53 -5.82
C MET A 51 1.41 -8.94 -6.35
N LEU A 52 0.35 -8.96 -5.53
CA LEU A 52 -0.96 -8.41 -5.89
C LEU A 52 -1.08 -6.90 -5.62
N VAL A 53 -0.16 -6.32 -4.85
CA VAL A 53 -0.25 -4.94 -4.36
C VAL A 53 0.68 -4.03 -5.14
N ARG A 54 0.32 -2.74 -5.25
CA ARG A 54 1.13 -1.75 -5.95
C ARG A 54 2.54 -1.61 -5.35
N PRO A 55 3.60 -1.49 -6.18
CA PRO A 55 5.00 -1.54 -5.71
C PRO A 55 5.40 -0.44 -4.70
N TRP A 56 4.80 0.75 -4.79
CA TRP A 56 5.10 1.89 -3.92
C TRP A 56 4.37 1.84 -2.57
N GLN A 57 3.42 0.92 -2.39
CA GLN A 57 2.66 0.78 -1.17
C GLN A 57 3.58 0.39 -0.01
N LYS A 58 3.50 1.06 1.14
CA LYS A 58 4.33 0.73 2.32
C LYS A 58 3.64 -0.22 3.30
N ARG A 59 2.30 -0.20 3.36
CA ARG A 59 1.48 -1.01 4.27
C ARG A 59 0.52 -1.88 3.46
N LEU A 60 0.47 -3.16 3.81
CA LEU A 60 -0.54 -4.08 3.29
C LEU A 60 -1.81 -3.92 4.10
N GLY A 61 -2.92 -3.53 3.43
CA GLY A 61 -4.20 -3.30 4.08
C GLY A 61 -4.21 -2.05 4.96
N SER A 62 -5.21 -1.18 4.79
CA SER A 62 -5.53 -0.19 5.82
C SER A 62 -6.03 -0.96 7.04
N SER A 63 -5.54 -0.66 8.25
CA SER A 63 -6.01 -1.30 9.49
C SER A 63 -7.48 -1.03 9.79
N ARG A 64 -8.14 -0.14 9.03
CA ARG A 64 -9.57 0.16 9.16
C ARG A 64 -10.25 -0.08 7.81
N PRO A 65 -11.36 -0.84 7.80
CA PRO A 65 -12.19 -0.93 6.60
C PRO A 65 -12.72 0.45 6.23
N ALA A 66 -13.06 0.62 4.94
CA ALA A 66 -13.75 1.81 4.44
C ALA A 66 -14.99 2.09 5.30
N LYS A 67 -15.20 3.35 5.68
CA LYS A 67 -16.40 3.73 6.44
C LYS A 67 -17.62 3.72 5.53
N TRP A 68 -17.41 4.00 4.23
CA TRP A 68 -18.44 4.06 3.21
C TRP A 68 -17.99 3.29 1.96
N PRO A 69 -18.03 1.95 1.96
CA PRO A 69 -17.39 1.12 0.93
C PRO A 69 -17.87 1.45 -0.49
N LEU A 70 -19.19 1.57 -0.70
CA LEU A 70 -19.78 1.88 -2.01
C LEU A 70 -19.41 3.28 -2.51
N LEU A 71 -19.41 4.27 -1.62
CA LEU A 71 -19.03 5.65 -1.93
C LEU A 71 -17.53 5.76 -2.27
N GLU A 72 -16.68 5.14 -1.45
CA GLU A 72 -15.23 5.12 -1.63
C GLU A 72 -14.85 4.40 -2.94
N GLU A 73 -15.54 3.32 -3.30
CA GLU A 73 -15.33 2.62 -4.57
C GLU A 73 -15.66 3.50 -5.79
N LYS A 74 -16.83 4.16 -5.80
CA LYS A 74 -17.20 5.10 -6.88
C LYS A 74 -16.20 6.27 -6.99
N LEU A 75 -15.70 6.79 -5.86
CA LEU A 75 -14.67 7.83 -5.84
C LEU A 75 -13.34 7.36 -6.41
N VAL A 76 -12.91 6.13 -6.08
CA VAL A 76 -11.68 5.55 -6.63
C VAL A 76 -11.78 5.39 -8.14
N GLN A 77 -12.91 4.91 -8.66
CA GLN A 77 -13.15 4.81 -10.11
C GLN A 77 -13.07 6.18 -10.80
N TYR A 78 -13.69 7.21 -10.20
CA TYR A 78 -13.62 8.58 -10.70
C TYR A 78 -12.18 9.11 -10.77
N VAL A 79 -11.40 8.94 -9.70
CA VAL A 79 -9.99 9.39 -9.67
C VAL A 79 -9.16 8.65 -10.72
N GLN A 80 -9.37 7.33 -10.88
CA GLN A 80 -8.66 6.56 -11.90
C GLN A 80 -8.98 7.06 -13.32
N ALA A 81 -10.24 7.37 -13.61
CA ALA A 81 -10.64 7.93 -14.90
C ALA A 81 -9.98 9.30 -15.16
N GLN A 82 -9.96 10.19 -14.18
CA GLN A 82 -9.31 11.51 -14.29
C GLN A 82 -7.79 11.37 -14.48
N CYS A 83 -7.14 10.49 -13.73
CA CYS A 83 -5.71 10.22 -13.88
C CYS A 83 -5.38 9.60 -15.24
N ALA A 84 -6.24 8.74 -15.80
CA ALA A 84 -6.06 8.17 -17.14
C ALA A 84 -6.10 9.25 -18.24
N GLN A 85 -6.83 10.35 -18.00
CA GLN A 85 -6.88 11.53 -18.86
C GLN A 85 -5.70 12.50 -18.62
N GLY A 86 -4.80 12.20 -17.68
CA GLY A 86 -3.67 13.06 -17.32
C GLY A 86 -4.03 14.19 -16.36
N HIS A 87 -5.25 14.20 -15.80
CA HIS A 87 -5.68 15.22 -14.85
C HIS A 87 -5.34 14.83 -13.40
N ALA A 88 -4.73 15.78 -12.68
CA ALA A 88 -4.57 15.68 -11.24
C ALA A 88 -5.86 16.13 -10.55
N VAL A 89 -6.42 15.30 -9.66
CA VAL A 89 -7.64 15.64 -8.91
C VAL A 89 -7.26 16.28 -7.58
N PRO A 90 -7.41 17.61 -7.40
CA PRO A 90 -7.23 18.25 -6.10
C PRO A 90 -8.32 17.80 -5.11
N THR A 91 -7.98 17.83 -3.82
CA THR A 91 -8.86 17.39 -2.73
C THR A 91 -10.23 18.07 -2.75
N ILE A 92 -10.30 19.36 -3.12
CA ILE A 92 -11.54 20.12 -3.20
C ILE A 92 -12.51 19.52 -4.24
N LEU A 93 -12.00 19.13 -5.41
CA LEU A 93 -12.85 18.48 -6.41
C LEU A 93 -13.31 17.10 -5.96
N LEU A 94 -12.45 16.38 -5.23
CA LEU A 94 -12.79 15.07 -4.68
C LEU A 94 -13.91 15.16 -3.63
N THR A 95 -13.87 16.16 -2.73
CA THR A 95 -14.92 16.35 -1.72
C THR A 95 -16.24 16.81 -2.34
N LEU A 96 -16.19 17.69 -3.35
CA LEU A 96 -17.39 18.07 -4.11
C LEU A 96 -18.01 16.86 -4.83
N GLN A 97 -17.18 16.02 -5.44
CA GLN A 97 -17.65 14.81 -6.10
C GLN A 97 -18.22 13.80 -5.11
N ALA A 98 -17.60 13.65 -3.93
CA ALA A 98 -18.12 12.81 -2.85
C ALA A 98 -19.50 13.28 -2.38
N ALA A 99 -19.68 14.60 -2.21
CA ALA A 99 -20.97 15.18 -1.84
C ALA A 99 -22.05 15.00 -2.91
N LYS A 100 -21.66 15.00 -4.20
CA LYS A 100 -22.58 14.67 -5.30
C LYS A 100 -22.99 13.21 -5.26
N PHE A 101 -22.03 12.30 -5.10
CA PHE A 101 -22.32 10.87 -5.01
C PHE A 101 -23.21 10.56 -3.82
N ALA A 102 -22.92 11.12 -2.64
CA ALA A 102 -23.73 10.94 -1.43
C ALA A 102 -25.20 11.38 -1.56
N LYS A 103 -25.53 12.24 -2.53
CA LYS A 103 -26.90 12.68 -2.81
C LYS A 103 -27.63 11.80 -3.83
N LEU A 104 -26.93 10.91 -4.53
CA LEU A 104 -27.56 9.99 -5.48
C LEU A 104 -28.28 8.87 -4.72
N PRO A 105 -29.50 8.49 -5.13
CA PRO A 105 -30.28 7.43 -4.47
C PRO A 105 -29.70 6.02 -4.68
N GLU A 106 -28.67 5.87 -5.52
CA GLU A 106 -28.05 4.60 -5.90
C GLU A 106 -26.81 4.24 -5.07
N LEU A 107 -26.76 4.68 -3.81
CA LEU A 107 -25.69 4.39 -2.85
C LEU A 107 -26.21 3.69 -1.60
#